data_AF-A0A667ZKV7-F1
#
_entry.id   AF-A0A667ZKV7-F1
#
_cell.length_a   1.000
_cell.length_b   1.000
_cell.length_c   1.000
_cell.angle_alpha   90.00
_cell.angle_beta   90.00
_cell.angle_gamma   90.00
#
_symmetry.space_group_name_H-M   'P 1'
#
loop_
_entity.id
_entity.type
_entity.pdbx_description
1 polymer ?
#
loop_
_entity_poly.entity_id
_entity_poly.type
_entity_poly.pdbx_seq_one_letter_code
_entity_poly.pdbx_strand_id
1 'polypeptide(L)'
;MTLVFQLIPTTWSRCRGWSMKGVVKITLYDLLLGLKNKRAKIIYVMRNPKDNIVSYYHFCNIFSDWETPKSFEDFLEQYLAGNVAGSSWFDHIREWHSKRDQYNILFLTYEEMVLDLKAAIIKLCKFLGSNLSEAVIDQIVEKTTFKSMKNDPKANYQFLPEGMLKGQFLRKGNLSSELQILFWFM
;
A
#
# COMPACT_ATOMS: atom_id res chain seq x y z
N MET A 1 -4.95 4.88 16.87
CA MET A 1 -4.21 4.62 15.61
C MET A 1 -5.16 4.94 14.48
N THR A 2 -5.08 6.15 13.92
CA THR A 2 -6.03 6.61 12.90
C THR A 2 -5.60 6.01 11.57
N LEU A 3 -6.47 5.19 10.97
CA LEU A 3 -6.33 4.72 9.59
C LEU A 3 -6.35 5.93 8.66
N VAL A 4 -5.18 6.32 8.13
CA VAL A 4 -5.09 7.38 7.13
C VAL A 4 -5.13 6.70 5.75
N PHE A 5 -6.32 6.66 5.16
CA PHE A 5 -6.47 6.24 3.77
C PHE A 5 -5.79 7.27 2.86
N GLN A 6 -4.85 6.84 2.02
CA GLN A 6 -4.28 7.69 0.98
C GLN A 6 -5.35 7.94 -0.11
N LEU A 7 -6.19 8.96 0.09
CA LEU A 7 -7.28 9.38 -0.81
C LEU A 7 -7.01 10.73 -1.44
N ILE A 8 -6.73 10.77 -2.73
CA ILE A 8 -6.49 12.03 -3.45
C ILE A 8 -7.74 12.93 -3.42
N PRO A 9 -7.62 14.25 -3.12
CA PRO A 9 -8.77 15.15 -2.97
C PRO A 9 -9.61 15.32 -4.25
N THR A 10 -9.00 15.23 -5.43
CA THR A 10 -9.64 15.51 -6.73
C THR A 10 -10.53 14.38 -7.24
N THR A 11 -10.47 13.19 -6.65
CA THR A 11 -11.18 12.01 -7.16
C THR A 11 -12.33 11.52 -6.28
N TRP A 12 -12.58 12.20 -5.15
CA TRP A 12 -13.68 11.87 -4.23
C TRP A 12 -15.06 11.86 -4.89
N SER A 13 -15.28 12.72 -5.90
CA SER A 13 -16.54 12.78 -6.66
C SER A 13 -16.84 11.50 -7.46
N ARG A 14 -15.85 10.62 -7.68
CA ARG A 14 -16.00 9.33 -8.38
C ARG A 14 -16.32 8.16 -7.47
N CYS A 15 -16.01 8.22 -6.18
CA CYS A 15 -16.35 7.17 -5.21
C CYS A 15 -17.85 7.20 -4.84
N ARG A 16 -18.74 7.00 -5.81
CA ARG A 16 -20.18 6.85 -5.57
C ARG A 16 -20.45 5.43 -5.04
N GLY A 17 -20.67 5.30 -3.74
CA GLY A 17 -21.14 4.05 -3.11
C GLY A 17 -20.25 3.51 -1.98
N TRP A 18 -18.92 3.69 -2.08
CA TRP A 18 -17.99 3.13 -1.11
C TRP A 18 -17.88 4.00 0.16
N SER A 19 -18.64 3.64 1.20
CA SER A 19 -18.66 4.32 2.50
C SER A 19 -18.04 3.47 3.61
N MET A 20 -16.86 3.85 4.10
CA MET A 20 -16.30 3.31 5.34
C MET A 20 -16.94 4.00 6.55
N LYS A 21 -17.66 3.26 7.39
CA LYS A 21 -18.28 3.81 8.60
C LYS A 21 -17.18 4.24 9.59
N GLY A 22 -17.27 5.47 10.12
CA GLY A 22 -16.47 5.92 11.26
C GLY A 22 -15.08 6.50 10.97
N VAL A 23 -14.75 6.82 9.71
CA VAL A 23 -13.44 7.43 9.37
C VAL A 23 -13.50 8.95 9.51
N VAL A 24 -12.65 9.52 10.36
CA VAL A 24 -12.41 10.97 10.44
C VAL A 24 -11.82 11.42 9.10
N LYS A 25 -12.53 12.31 8.40
CA LYS A 25 -12.09 12.95 7.15
C LYS A 25 -10.91 13.89 7.43
N ILE A 26 -9.69 13.35 7.39
CA ILE A 26 -8.50 14.16 7.09
C ILE A 26 -8.34 14.08 5.56
N THR A 27 -8.67 15.16 4.87
CA THR A 27 -8.41 15.28 3.44
C THR A 27 -6.90 15.23 3.21
N LEU A 28 -6.43 14.38 2.29
CA LEU A 28 -4.99 14.28 1.97
C LEU A 28 -4.36 15.61 1.63
N TYR A 29 -5.15 16.57 1.18
CA TYR A 29 -4.70 17.93 0.92
C TYR A 29 -3.97 18.54 2.13
N ASP A 30 -4.50 18.34 3.34
CA ASP A 30 -3.96 18.92 4.58
C ASP A 30 -2.68 18.21 5.02
N LEU A 31 -2.64 16.87 4.85
CA LEU A 31 -1.43 16.08 5.08
C LEU A 31 -0.33 16.43 4.08
N LEU A 32 -0.68 16.55 2.79
CA LEU A 32 0.25 16.87 1.71
C LEU A 32 0.79 18.30 1.80
N LEU A 33 0.01 19.26 2.32
CA LEU A 33 0.46 20.63 2.56
C LEU A 33 1.56 20.67 3.64
N GLY A 34 1.44 19.89 4.71
CA GLY A 34 2.47 19.79 5.75
C GLY A 34 3.80 19.19 5.26
N LEU A 35 3.75 18.42 4.18
CA LEU A 35 4.91 17.78 3.55
C LEU A 35 5.57 18.66 2.47
N LYS A 36 4.91 19.74 2.04
CA LYS A 36 5.41 20.68 1.01
C LYS A 36 6.48 21.60 1.60
N ASN A 37 7.71 21.09 1.71
CA ASN A 37 8.96 21.85 1.94
C ASN A 37 10.20 20.92 2.01
N LYS A 38 10.08 19.66 1.58
CA LYS A 38 11.13 18.63 1.65
C LYS A 38 11.68 18.32 3.05
N ARG A 39 11.06 18.83 4.13
CA ARG A 39 11.49 18.50 5.51
C ARG A 39 11.16 17.06 5.89
N ALA A 40 10.05 16.53 5.37
CA ALA A 40 9.66 15.14 5.55
C ALA A 40 10.12 14.28 4.38
N LYS A 41 10.59 13.07 4.70
CA LYS A 41 10.94 12.03 3.72
C LYS A 41 9.71 11.16 3.47
N ILE A 42 9.41 10.88 2.21
CA ILE A 42 8.27 10.07 1.78
C ILE A 42 8.82 8.84 1.04
N ILE A 43 8.32 7.66 1.38
CA ILE A 43 8.59 6.43 0.63
C ILE A 43 7.31 6.10 -0.12
N TYR A 44 7.38 6.07 -1.44
CA TYR A 44 6.24 5.79 -2.30
C TYR A 44 6.46 4.47 -3.03
N VAL A 45 5.62 3.49 -2.73
CA VAL A 45 5.70 2.15 -3.32
C VAL A 45 4.66 2.00 -4.42
N MET A 46 5.11 1.56 -5.60
CA MET A 46 4.28 1.27 -6.76
C MET A 46 4.27 -0.23 -7.03
N ARG A 47 3.25 -0.71 -7.73
CA ARG A 47 3.16 -2.09 -8.19
C ARG A 47 2.53 -2.10 -9.57
N ASN A 48 2.89 -3.08 -10.40
CA ASN A 48 2.22 -3.31 -11.66
C ASN A 48 0.69 -3.32 -11.47
N PRO A 49 -0.07 -2.51 -12.24
CA PRO A 49 -1.51 -2.39 -12.06
C PRO A 49 -2.25 -3.71 -12.26
N LYS A 50 -1.72 -4.63 -13.09
CA LYS A 50 -2.30 -5.96 -13.33
C LYS A 50 -2.24 -6.84 -12.08
N ASP A 51 -1.15 -6.77 -11.33
CA ASP A 51 -0.99 -7.54 -10.09
C ASP A 51 -1.67 -6.83 -8.91
N ASN A 52 -1.66 -5.49 -8.92
CA ASN A 52 -2.33 -4.68 -7.91
C ASN A 52 -3.84 -4.97 -7.88
N ILE A 53 -4.49 -4.98 -9.04
CA ILE A 53 -5.94 -5.18 -9.09
C ILE A 53 -6.38 -6.56 -8.59
N VAL A 54 -5.65 -7.61 -8.94
CA VAL A 54 -5.94 -8.97 -8.44
C VAL A 54 -5.78 -9.02 -6.92
N SER A 55 -4.73 -8.41 -6.39
CA SER A 55 -4.53 -8.31 -4.94
C SER A 55 -5.65 -7.52 -4.26
N TYR A 56 -6.08 -6.41 -4.85
CA TYR A 56 -7.12 -5.56 -4.32
C TYR A 56 -8.47 -6.28 -4.31
N TYR A 57 -8.85 -6.95 -5.40
CA TYR A 57 -10.06 -7.76 -5.46
C TYR A 57 -10.14 -8.77 -4.31
N HIS A 58 -9.06 -9.52 -4.06
CA HIS A 58 -9.03 -10.46 -2.94
C HIS A 58 -9.05 -9.78 -1.58
N PHE A 59 -8.42 -8.61 -1.45
CA PHE A 59 -8.45 -7.83 -0.21
C PHE A 59 -9.88 -7.37 0.14
N CYS A 60 -10.65 -6.87 -0.84
CA CYS A 60 -12.06 -6.51 -0.62
C CYS A 60 -12.92 -7.69 -0.14
N ASN A 61 -12.58 -8.91 -0.56
CA ASN A 61 -13.32 -10.11 -0.17
C ASN A 61 -13.04 -10.57 1.27
N ILE A 62 -11.89 -10.22 1.84
CA ILE A 62 -11.51 -10.61 3.21
C ILE A 62 -11.78 -9.52 4.25
N PHE A 63 -11.81 -8.25 3.86
CA PHE A 63 -12.01 -7.14 4.78
C PHE A 63 -13.51 -6.85 4.97
N SER A 64 -14.02 -7.13 6.17
CA SER A 64 -15.47 -7.15 6.44
C SER A 64 -16.18 -5.81 6.28
N ASP A 65 -15.47 -4.69 6.45
CA ASP A 65 -16.04 -3.35 6.35
C ASP A 65 -16.12 -2.84 4.89
N TRP A 66 -15.61 -3.61 3.94
CA TRP A 66 -15.57 -3.22 2.53
C TRP A 66 -16.67 -3.91 1.74
N GLU A 67 -17.17 -3.24 0.70
CA GLU A 67 -18.11 -3.86 -0.22
C GLU A 67 -17.44 -5.04 -0.92
N THR A 68 -18.04 -6.21 -0.76
CA THR A 68 -17.61 -7.42 -1.45
C THR A 68 -17.97 -7.25 -2.93
N PRO A 69 -16.99 -7.27 -3.86
CA PRO A 69 -17.29 -7.10 -5.27
C PRO A 69 -18.13 -8.26 -5.80
N LYS A 70 -19.01 -8.00 -6.77
CA LYS A 70 -19.93 -9.01 -7.30
C LYS A 70 -19.22 -10.08 -8.15
N SER A 71 -18.26 -9.65 -8.97
CA SER A 71 -17.35 -10.50 -9.74
C SER A 71 -16.03 -9.77 -9.96
N PHE A 72 -15.03 -10.47 -10.50
CA PHE A 72 -13.75 -9.84 -10.84
C PHE A 72 -13.90 -8.84 -11.99
N GLU A 73 -14.76 -9.12 -12.96
CA GLU A 73 -15.02 -8.27 -14.13
C GLU A 73 -15.68 -6.94 -13.70
N ASP A 74 -16.70 -7.01 -12.86
CA ASP A 74 -17.35 -5.81 -12.29
C ASP A 74 -16.34 -4.99 -11.47
N PHE A 75 -15.50 -5.65 -10.68
CA PHE A 75 -14.44 -4.98 -9.95
C PHE A 75 -13.39 -4.34 -10.87
N LEU A 76 -13.03 -4.99 -11.97
CA LEU A 76 -12.11 -4.47 -12.98
C LEU A 76 -12.63 -3.19 -13.60
N GLU A 77 -13.90 -3.16 -14.00
CA GLU A 77 -14.54 -1.95 -14.52
C GLU A 77 -14.54 -0.81 -13.49
N GLN A 78 -14.91 -1.10 -12.23
CA GLN A 78 -14.89 -0.12 -11.16
C GLN A 78 -13.47 0.42 -10.89
N TYR A 79 -12.46 -0.44 -10.86
CA TYR A 79 -11.06 -0.08 -10.64
C TYR A 79 -10.53 0.82 -11.77
N LEU A 80 -10.79 0.46 -13.04
CA LEU A 80 -10.39 1.25 -14.21
C LEU A 80 -11.10 2.61 -14.25
N ALA A 81 -12.35 2.68 -13.80
CA ALA A 81 -13.11 3.92 -13.65
C ALA A 81 -12.64 4.78 -12.45
N GLY A 82 -11.85 4.20 -11.53
CA GLY A 82 -11.45 4.85 -10.28
C GLY A 82 -12.58 4.94 -9.24
N ASN A 83 -13.60 4.08 -9.36
CA ASN A 83 -14.76 3.99 -8.47
C ASN A 83 -14.52 2.96 -7.36
N VAL A 84 -13.34 2.99 -6.75
CA VAL A 84 -12.91 2.09 -5.66
C VAL A 84 -12.27 2.91 -4.55
N ALA A 85 -12.08 2.33 -3.36
CA ALA A 85 -11.31 3.01 -2.31
C ALA A 85 -9.86 3.28 -2.79
N GLY A 86 -9.34 4.47 -2.50
CA GLY A 86 -8.07 4.94 -3.10
C GLY A 86 -8.20 5.49 -4.51
N SER A 87 -9.37 5.34 -5.15
CA SER A 87 -9.70 5.83 -6.48
C SER A 87 -8.78 5.30 -7.59
N SER A 88 -8.64 6.06 -8.69
CA SER A 88 -7.89 5.66 -9.88
C SER A 88 -6.41 5.48 -9.57
N TRP A 89 -5.93 4.25 -9.71
CA TRP A 89 -4.51 3.91 -9.60
C TRP A 89 -3.65 4.75 -10.57
N PHE A 90 -4.12 4.94 -11.81
CA PHE A 90 -3.40 5.69 -12.83
C PHE A 90 -3.25 7.17 -12.44
N ASP A 91 -4.32 7.76 -11.91
CA ASP A 91 -4.30 9.15 -11.45
C ASP A 91 -3.39 9.30 -10.25
N HIS A 92 -3.41 8.31 -9.34
CA HIS A 92 -2.55 8.30 -8.16
C HIS A 92 -1.07 8.30 -8.53
N ILE A 93 -0.65 7.37 -9.38
CA ILE A 93 0.74 7.26 -9.84
C ILE A 93 1.16 8.54 -10.57
N ARG A 94 0.32 9.02 -11.50
CA ARG A 94 0.60 10.23 -12.29
C ARG A 94 0.74 11.46 -11.42
N GLU A 95 -0.15 11.66 -10.44
CA GLU A 95 -0.11 12.82 -9.56
C GLU A 95 1.16 12.84 -8.69
N TRP A 96 1.47 11.74 -8.02
CA TRP A 96 2.68 11.63 -7.20
C TRP A 96 3.94 11.82 -8.03
N HIS A 97 4.01 11.20 -9.22
CA HIS A 97 5.16 11.35 -10.11
C HIS A 97 5.29 12.78 -10.67
N SER A 98 4.18 13.46 -10.97
CA SER A 98 4.20 14.85 -11.44
C SER A 98 4.71 15.84 -10.40
N LYS A 99 4.54 15.52 -9.11
CA LYS A 99 4.96 16.36 -7.98
C LYS A 99 6.27 15.90 -7.36
N ARG A 100 6.97 14.92 -7.95
CA ARG A 100 8.19 14.32 -7.36
C ARG A 100 9.26 15.33 -6.96
N ASP A 101 9.39 16.41 -7.72
CA ASP A 101 10.41 17.45 -7.48
C ASP A 101 10.03 18.42 -6.35
N GLN A 102 8.75 18.45 -5.95
CA GLN A 102 8.22 19.30 -4.88
C GLN A 102 8.44 18.70 -3.49
N TYR A 103 8.67 17.39 -3.43
CA TYR A 103 8.76 16.61 -2.21
C TYR A 103 10.11 15.91 -2.11
N ASN A 104 10.42 15.36 -0.94
CA ASN A 104 11.56 14.48 -0.75
C ASN A 104 11.05 13.04 -0.80
N ILE A 105 10.96 12.45 -1.99
CA ILE A 105 10.31 11.16 -2.24
C ILE A 105 11.32 10.14 -2.76
N LEU A 106 11.31 8.95 -2.16
CA LEU A 106 11.90 7.75 -2.71
C LEU A 106 10.80 6.92 -3.39
N PHE A 107 10.89 6.77 -4.71
CA PHE A 107 10.07 5.83 -5.45
C PHE A 107 10.70 4.43 -5.38
N LEU A 108 9.90 3.46 -4.97
CA LEU A 108 10.20 2.03 -5.00
C LEU A 108 9.10 1.32 -5.77
N THR A 109 9.47 0.29 -6.50
CA THR A 109 8.52 -0.67 -7.04
C THR A 109 8.53 -1.92 -6.19
N TYR A 110 7.36 -2.54 -6.11
CA TYR A 110 7.19 -3.85 -5.52
C TYR A 110 8.08 -4.89 -6.21
N GLU A 111 8.19 -4.79 -7.53
CA GLU A 111 8.98 -5.68 -8.36
C GLU A 111 10.49 -5.56 -8.03
N GLU A 112 11.00 -4.35 -7.77
CA GLU A 112 12.38 -4.16 -7.25
C GLU A 112 12.58 -4.87 -5.91
N MET A 113 11.61 -4.78 -4.99
CA MET A 113 11.71 -5.40 -3.66
C MET A 113 11.65 -6.93 -3.71
N VAL A 114 10.88 -7.49 -4.65
CA VAL A 114 10.83 -8.94 -4.87
C VAL A 114 12.13 -9.44 -5.52
N LEU A 115 12.65 -8.69 -6.50
CA LEU A 115 13.84 -9.09 -7.24
C LEU A 115 15.10 -9.07 -6.36
N ASP A 116 15.28 -8.02 -5.56
CA ASP A 116 16.40 -7.90 -4.63
C ASP A 116 16.01 -7.08 -3.39
N LEU A 117 15.50 -7.79 -2.37
CA LEU A 117 15.07 -7.20 -1.12
C LEU A 117 16.22 -6.49 -0.37
N LYS A 118 17.43 -7.03 -0.42
CA LYS A 118 18.60 -6.44 0.25
C LYS A 118 18.98 -5.11 -0.40
N ALA A 119 19.00 -5.05 -1.73
CA ALA A 119 19.26 -3.81 -2.46
C ALA A 119 18.17 -2.75 -2.19
N ALA A 120 16.89 -3.14 -2.14
CA ALA A 120 15.80 -2.22 -1.80
C ALA A 120 15.93 -1.66 -0.37
N ILE A 121 16.28 -2.50 0.61
CA ILE A 121 16.53 -2.06 2.00
C ILE A 121 17.74 -1.12 2.06
N ILE A 122 18.82 -1.40 1.34
CA ILE A 122 19.98 -0.51 1.26
C ILE A 122 19.59 0.85 0.67
N LYS A 123 18.79 0.87 -0.41
CA LYS A 123 18.26 2.08 -1.05
C LYS A 123 17.41 2.89 -0.06
N LEU A 124 16.56 2.21 0.72
CA LEU A 124 15.76 2.80 1.80
C LEU A 124 16.64 3.42 2.90
N CYS A 125 17.65 2.69 3.40
CA CYS A 125 18.53 3.17 4.46
C CYS A 125 19.31 4.42 4.03
N LYS A 126 19.86 4.41 2.80
CA LYS A 126 20.53 5.57 2.21
C LYS A 126 19.61 6.79 2.14
N PHE A 127 18.37 6.60 1.69
CA PHE A 127 17.39 7.67 1.63
C PHE A 127 17.03 8.22 3.01
N LEU A 128 16.84 7.34 4.00
CA LEU A 128 16.56 7.72 5.38
C LEU A 128 17.78 8.36 6.09
N GLY A 129 18.98 8.22 5.53
CA GLY A 129 20.23 8.69 6.14
C GLY A 129 20.68 7.79 7.29
N SER A 130 20.26 6.53 7.29
CA SER A 130 20.60 5.53 8.30
C SER A 130 21.82 4.74 7.83
N ASN A 131 22.85 4.67 8.68
CA ASN A 131 24.02 3.83 8.43
C ASN A 131 23.90 2.56 9.28
N LEU A 132 23.46 1.46 8.66
CA LEU A 132 23.29 0.17 9.31
C LEU A 132 24.43 -0.76 8.90
N SER A 133 24.89 -1.60 9.83
CA SER A 133 25.86 -2.65 9.51
C SER A 133 25.21 -3.72 8.62
N GLU A 134 26.04 -4.43 7.85
CA GLU A 134 25.57 -5.52 7.00
C GLU A 134 24.80 -6.58 7.79
N ALA A 135 25.28 -6.95 8.98
CA ALA A 135 24.59 -7.89 9.85
C ALA A 135 23.18 -7.43 10.26
N VAL A 136 22.97 -6.13 10.49
CA VAL A 136 21.63 -5.58 10.78
C VAL A 136 20.75 -5.60 9.54
N ILE A 137 21.31 -5.29 8.36
CA ILE A 137 20.59 -5.36 7.09
C ILE A 137 20.11 -6.79 6.82
N ASP A 138 20.99 -7.78 7.01
CA ASP A 138 20.65 -9.19 6.81
C ASP A 138 19.55 -9.66 7.77
N GLN A 139 19.55 -9.20 9.02
CA GLN A 139 18.44 -9.46 9.96
C GLN A 139 17.13 -8.82 9.51
N ILE A 140 17.16 -7.61 8.93
CA ILE A 140 15.96 -6.97 8.39
C ILE A 140 15.44 -7.77 7.19
N VAL A 141 16.33 -8.18 6.28
CA VAL A 141 15.97 -9.04 5.13
C VAL A 141 15.28 -10.31 5.61
N GLU A 142 15.87 -11.03 6.56
CA GLU A 142 15.29 -12.26 7.10
C GLU A 142 13.88 -12.05 7.70
N LYS A 143 13.72 -10.99 8.51
CA LYS A 143 12.44 -10.66 9.16
C LYS A 143 11.37 -10.19 8.18
N THR A 144 11.77 -9.59 7.07
CA THR A 144 10.87 -9.07 6.03
C THR A 144 10.64 -10.04 4.89
N THR A 145 11.12 -11.28 5.00
CA THR A 145 10.72 -12.35 4.08
C THR A 145 9.24 -12.70 4.27
N PHE A 146 8.58 -13.15 3.19
CA PHE A 146 7.20 -13.59 3.26
C PHE A 146 6.98 -14.70 4.31
N LYS A 147 7.91 -15.65 4.41
CA LYS A 147 7.86 -16.74 5.39
C LYS A 147 7.84 -16.21 6.83
N SER A 148 8.70 -15.24 7.14
CA SER A 148 8.75 -14.61 8.46
C SER A 148 7.49 -13.79 8.74
N MET A 149 7.11 -12.91 7.80
CA MET A 149 5.94 -12.05 7.98
C MET A 149 4.63 -12.82 8.04
N LYS A 150 4.51 -13.96 7.35
CA LYS A 150 3.32 -14.83 7.42
C LYS A 150 3.05 -15.37 8.83
N ASN A 151 4.05 -15.39 9.71
CA ASN A 151 3.86 -15.79 11.11
C ASN A 151 3.91 -14.60 12.08
N ASP A 152 4.07 -13.37 11.59
CA ASP A 152 4.08 -12.16 12.43
C ASP A 152 2.63 -11.63 12.61
N PRO A 153 2.10 -11.58 13.84
CA PRO A 153 0.76 -11.05 14.11
C PRO A 153 0.56 -9.59 13.68
N LYS A 154 1.63 -8.78 13.71
CA LYS A 154 1.58 -7.37 13.28
C LYS A 154 1.53 -7.27 11.76
N ALA A 155 2.27 -8.10 11.04
CA ALA A 155 2.27 -8.10 9.58
C ALA A 155 0.98 -8.71 8.98
N ASN A 156 0.35 -9.65 9.70
CA ASN A 156 -0.90 -10.30 9.27
C ASN A 156 -2.18 -9.64 9.78
N TYR A 157 -2.08 -8.49 10.47
CA TYR A 157 -3.26 -7.81 11.02
C TYR A 157 -4.06 -8.65 12.01
N GLN A 158 -3.42 -9.63 12.67
CA GLN A 158 -4.05 -10.42 13.74
C GLN A 158 -4.34 -9.60 14.99
N PHE A 159 -3.79 -8.38 15.07
CA PHE A 159 -4.12 -7.41 16.12
C PHE A 159 -5.49 -6.76 15.92
N LEU A 160 -6.12 -6.89 14.75
CA LEU A 160 -7.46 -6.36 14.51
C LEU A 160 -8.51 -7.16 15.30
N PRO A 161 -9.57 -6.49 15.78
CA PRO A 161 -10.74 -7.16 16.34
C PRO A 161 -11.24 -8.36 15.52
N GLU A 162 -11.69 -9.39 16.22
CA GLU A 162 -12.25 -10.59 15.61
C GLU A 162 -13.43 -10.23 14.69
N GLY A 163 -13.49 -10.88 13.53
CA GLY A 163 -14.53 -10.63 12.52
C GLY A 163 -14.23 -9.50 11.54
N MET A 164 -13.17 -8.69 11.72
CA MET A 164 -12.77 -7.70 10.69
C MET A 164 -12.10 -8.32 9.47
N LEU A 165 -11.46 -9.48 9.62
CA LEU A 165 -10.83 -10.24 8.55
C LEU A 165 -11.45 -11.64 8.46
N LYS A 166 -12.05 -11.96 7.30
CA LYS A 166 -12.68 -13.27 7.01
C LYS A 166 -11.68 -14.29 6.44
N GLY A 167 -10.39 -14.07 6.58
CA GLY A 167 -9.33 -14.92 6.01
C GLY A 167 -7.92 -14.42 6.34
N GLN A 168 -6.92 -15.01 5.69
CA GLN A 168 -5.52 -14.60 5.86
C GLN A 168 -5.19 -13.40 4.97
N PHE A 169 -4.56 -12.39 5.56
CA PHE A 169 -4.05 -11.23 4.84
C PHE A 169 -2.91 -11.63 3.90
N LEU A 170 -1.88 -12.32 4.39
CA LEU A 170 -0.77 -12.80 3.55
C LEU A 170 -1.13 -14.14 2.87
N ARG A 171 -1.49 -14.09 1.59
CA ARG A 171 -2.13 -15.22 0.88
C ARG A 171 -1.17 -16.20 0.18
N LYS A 172 -0.25 -15.74 -0.68
CA LYS A 172 0.66 -16.59 -1.48
C LYS A 172 2.09 -16.04 -1.55
N GLY A 173 3.02 -16.96 -1.77
CA GLY A 173 4.47 -16.76 -1.69
C GLY A 173 5.28 -17.50 -2.77
N ASN A 174 4.87 -17.44 -4.05
CA ASN A 174 5.76 -17.77 -5.20
C ASN A 174 6.09 -16.51 -6.06
N LEU A 175 7.28 -16.35 -6.66
CA LEU A 175 7.80 -15.17 -7.42
C LEU A 175 6.83 -14.36 -8.32
N SER A 176 5.73 -14.92 -8.82
CA SER A 176 4.64 -14.21 -9.54
C SER A 176 3.47 -13.73 -8.65
N SER A 177 3.56 -14.00 -7.35
CA SER A 177 2.53 -13.92 -6.31
C SER A 177 3.08 -13.62 -4.90
N GLU A 178 4.42 -13.54 -4.76
CA GLU A 178 5.16 -13.30 -3.52
C GLU A 178 4.99 -11.87 -3.08
N LEU A 179 4.26 -11.68 -1.97
CA LEU A 179 3.84 -10.43 -1.35
C LEU A 179 2.47 -9.92 -1.83
N GLN A 180 1.48 -10.82 -1.83
CA GLN A 180 0.12 -10.32 -1.68
C GLN A 180 -0.03 -9.64 -0.33
N ILE A 181 -0.05 -8.32 -0.46
CA ILE A 181 -0.32 -7.29 0.51
C ILE A 181 0.85 -6.96 1.45
N LEU A 182 1.83 -6.26 0.90
CA LEU A 182 2.54 -5.23 1.65
C LEU A 182 2.42 -3.92 0.87
N PHE A 183 2.17 -2.84 1.61
CA PHE A 183 2.05 -1.46 1.14
C PHE A 183 0.71 -1.04 0.54
N TRP A 184 -0.36 -1.22 1.31
CA TRP A 184 -1.49 -0.27 1.22
C TRP A 184 -1.77 0.48 2.53
N PHE A 185 -1.16 0.08 3.65
CA PHE A 185 -1.52 0.58 4.99
C PHE A 185 -0.33 0.91 5.90
N MET A 186 0.88 1.06 5.33
CA MET A 186 1.97 1.78 6.00
C MET A 186 2.07 3.19 5.47
#